data_AF-A0A402APF3-F1
#
_entry.id   AF-A0A402APF3-F1
#
_cell.length_a   1.000
_cell.length_b   1.000
_cell.length_c   1.000
_cell.angle_alpha   90.00
_cell.angle_beta   90.00
_cell.angle_gamma   90.00
#
_symmetry.space_group_name_H-M   'P 1'
#
loop_
_entity.id
_entity.type
_entity.pdbx_description
1 polymer ?
#
loop_
_entity_poly.entity_id
_entity_poly.type
_entity_poly.pdbx_seq_one_letter_code
_entity_poly.pdbx_strand_id
1 'polypeptide(L)'
;MKSFRRAFGCCTIIFFFLLIVVVISYGTLTTIALQGEVNTSPTPVIGHSNNAVVQMAVKMAQHLHCQPDPKLGLDCNDPRLGIALDAWYDAGFPQEVIQWAAVHCPGCAAWENGNFQCVVFVIASYINVRPLPIVNENANQFWNLFAHRPGWIESQQPLPGDIMTWAGGPFGHVSIVLAADAQSITFAQANAQMPIQTLPRNRDGSVNTHNGYWDAFTVQGFIRPVS
;
A
#
# COMPACT_ATOMS: atom_id res chain seq x y z
N MET A 1 19.98 0.04 -55.83
CA MET A 1 18.94 0.20 -56.87
C MET A 1 18.32 -1.15 -57.20
N LYS A 2 17.14 -1.44 -56.66
CA LYS A 2 16.12 -2.30 -57.28
C LYS A 2 14.81 -2.11 -56.51
N SER A 3 13.88 -1.47 -57.22
CA SER A 3 12.54 -1.09 -56.81
C SER A 3 11.63 -2.32 -56.84
N PHE A 4 10.78 -2.50 -55.83
CA PHE A 4 9.52 -3.21 -56.02
C PHE A 4 8.38 -2.46 -55.34
N ARG A 5 7.36 -2.17 -56.15
CA ARG A 5 6.19 -1.34 -55.87
C ARG A 5 4.96 -2.23 -55.68
N ARG A 6 4.09 -1.76 -54.78
CA ARG A 6 2.59 -1.81 -54.79
C ARG A 6 1.89 -3.16 -54.61
N ALA A 7 0.98 -3.18 -53.64
CA ALA A 7 -0.42 -3.53 -53.89
C ALA A 7 -1.35 -2.73 -52.94
N PHE A 8 -2.29 -2.01 -53.55
CA PHE A 8 -3.45 -1.37 -52.94
C PHE A 8 -4.46 -2.45 -52.54
N GLY A 9 -5.10 -2.29 -51.38
CA GLY A 9 -6.24 -3.11 -50.95
C GLY A 9 -7.29 -2.22 -50.30
N CYS A 10 -8.11 -1.60 -51.13
CA CYS A 10 -9.33 -0.88 -50.77
C CYS A 10 -10.44 -1.91 -50.52
N CYS A 11 -11.15 -1.84 -49.39
CA CYS A 11 -12.48 -2.44 -49.28
C CYS A 11 -13.33 -1.68 -48.26
N THR A 12 -14.31 -0.98 -48.81
CA THR A 12 -15.35 -0.18 -48.16
C THR A 12 -16.63 -1.00 -48.13
N ILE A 13 -17.17 -1.38 -46.96
CA ILE A 13 -18.55 -1.89 -46.80
C ILE A 13 -19.03 -1.49 -45.38
N ILE A 14 -19.77 -0.39 -45.23
CA ILE A 14 -21.25 -0.26 -45.20
C ILE A 14 -21.85 -0.46 -43.79
N PHE A 15 -22.35 0.67 -43.27
CA PHE A 15 -23.45 0.89 -42.33
C PHE A 15 -24.39 -0.29 -42.07
N PHE A 16 -24.66 -0.58 -40.79
CA PHE A 16 -26.01 -0.99 -40.36
C PHE A 16 -26.40 -0.29 -39.06
N PHE A 17 -27.37 0.61 -39.19
CA PHE A 17 -28.25 1.07 -38.13
C PHE A 17 -28.97 -0.13 -37.50
N LEU A 18 -29.03 -0.21 -36.17
CA LEU A 18 -30.31 -0.54 -35.53
C LEU A 18 -30.39 0.04 -34.13
N LEU A 19 -31.42 0.86 -33.98
CA LEU A 19 -31.89 1.61 -32.83
C LEU A 19 -33.03 0.79 -32.19
N ILE A 20 -32.93 0.46 -30.91
CA ILE A 20 -33.99 -0.12 -30.05
C ILE A 20 -33.80 0.62 -28.71
N VAL A 21 -34.54 1.67 -28.29
CA VAL A 21 -35.99 1.85 -28.01
C VAL A 21 -36.46 0.73 -27.07
N VAL A 22 -36.84 0.88 -25.80
CA VAL A 22 -37.38 1.98 -24.99
C VAL A 22 -37.53 1.43 -23.56
N VAL A 23 -37.38 2.31 -22.56
CA VAL A 23 -38.10 2.46 -21.27
C VAL A 23 -38.46 1.22 -20.43
N ILE A 24 -38.30 1.37 -19.10
CA ILE A 24 -39.08 0.83 -17.95
C ILE A 24 -38.06 0.63 -16.80
N SER A 25 -38.15 1.18 -15.59
CA SER A 25 -39.22 1.87 -14.86
C SER A 25 -38.61 2.51 -13.60
N TYR A 26 -39.17 3.65 -13.20
CA TYR A 26 -38.96 4.28 -11.89
C TYR A 26 -39.52 3.38 -10.79
N GLY A 27 -38.67 3.01 -9.84
CA GLY A 27 -39.06 2.43 -8.56
C GLY A 27 -38.64 3.35 -7.43
N THR A 28 -39.52 4.28 -7.04
CA THR A 28 -39.39 5.03 -5.79
C THR A 28 -39.86 4.15 -4.63
N LEU A 29 -38.92 3.66 -3.82
CA LEU A 29 -39.23 3.13 -2.50
C LEU A 29 -38.99 4.22 -1.46
N THR A 30 -40.08 4.87 -1.06
CA THR A 30 -40.19 5.60 0.19
C THR A 30 -40.64 4.64 1.28
N THR A 31 -39.82 4.42 2.29
CA THR A 31 -40.28 3.83 3.56
C THR A 31 -39.49 4.39 4.76
N ILE A 32 -40.18 5.31 5.45
CA ILE A 32 -40.33 5.46 6.91
C ILE A 32 -39.05 5.59 7.75
N ALA A 33 -38.83 6.82 8.22
CA ALA A 33 -38.02 7.13 9.39
C ALA A 33 -38.66 6.55 10.66
N LEU A 34 -37.91 5.73 11.40
CA LEU A 34 -38.18 5.41 12.79
C LEU A 34 -37.19 6.21 13.65
N GLN A 35 -37.69 7.30 14.21
CA GLN A 35 -37.00 8.05 15.26
C GLN A 35 -37.07 7.23 16.55
N GLY A 36 -35.95 6.62 16.90
CA GLY A 36 -35.65 6.17 18.26
C GLY A 36 -34.40 6.92 18.72
N GLU A 37 -34.58 7.97 19.51
CA GLU A 37 -33.50 8.62 20.25
C GLU A 37 -32.88 7.62 21.22
N VAL A 38 -31.72 7.08 20.85
CA VAL A 38 -30.75 6.58 21.82
C VAL A 38 -29.71 7.67 21.97
N ASN A 39 -29.70 8.28 23.15
CA ASN A 39 -28.70 9.24 23.58
C ASN A 39 -27.38 8.49 23.81
N THR A 40 -26.66 8.16 22.73
CA THR A 40 -25.25 7.79 22.79
C THR A 40 -24.45 9.05 22.50
N SER A 41 -23.66 9.51 23.47
CA SER A 41 -22.50 10.37 23.19
C SER A 41 -21.82 9.91 21.89
N PRO A 42 -21.40 10.81 20.99
CA PRO A 42 -20.67 10.40 19.81
C PRO A 42 -19.37 9.73 20.27
N THR A 43 -19.36 8.40 20.26
CA THR A 43 -18.14 7.63 20.09
C THR A 43 -17.49 8.16 18.82
N PRO A 44 -16.18 8.47 18.82
CA PRO A 44 -15.49 8.84 17.60
C PRO A 44 -15.74 7.74 16.58
N VAL A 45 -16.13 8.10 15.35
CA VAL A 45 -16.30 7.15 14.26
C VAL A 45 -14.91 6.62 13.87
N ILE A 46 -14.38 5.67 14.65
CA ILE A 46 -13.36 4.72 14.20
C ILE A 46 -14.14 3.71 13.36
N GLY A 47 -13.96 3.68 12.04
CA GLY A 47 -14.70 2.65 11.29
C GLY A 47 -14.45 2.47 9.80
N HIS A 48 -14.13 3.49 9.02
CA HIS A 48 -14.06 3.32 7.56
C HIS A 48 -12.73 3.72 6.89
N SER A 49 -11.83 4.46 7.55
CA SER A 49 -10.57 4.90 6.92
C SER A 49 -9.41 3.90 7.07
N ASN A 50 -9.17 3.36 8.27
CA ASN A 50 -7.95 2.58 8.52
C ASN A 50 -8.00 1.14 8.00
N ASN A 51 -9.19 0.53 8.00
CA ASN A 51 -9.35 -0.83 7.47
C ASN A 51 -9.06 -0.89 5.96
N ALA A 52 -9.41 0.16 5.21
CA ALA A 52 -9.09 0.26 3.79
C ALA A 52 -7.58 0.37 3.55
N VAL A 53 -6.83 1.06 4.44
CA VAL A 53 -5.36 1.07 4.40
C VAL A 53 -4.78 -0.33 4.60
N VAL A 54 -5.26 -1.03 5.63
CA VAL A 54 -4.86 -2.43 5.91
C VAL A 54 -5.17 -3.34 4.73
N GLN A 55 -6.37 -3.24 4.14
CA GLN A 55 -6.77 -4.05 3.00
C GLN A 55 -5.88 -3.80 1.78
N MET A 56 -5.56 -2.54 1.47
CA MET A 56 -4.65 -2.21 0.37
C MET A 56 -3.24 -2.74 0.64
N ALA A 57 -2.72 -2.55 1.86
CA ALA A 57 -1.39 -3.05 2.25
C ALA A 57 -1.30 -4.58 2.11
N VAL A 58 -2.31 -5.32 2.57
CA VAL A 58 -2.38 -6.79 2.41
C VAL A 58 -2.47 -7.17 0.94
N LYS A 59 -3.31 -6.49 0.15
CA LYS A 59 -3.49 -6.76 -1.29
C LYS A 59 -2.19 -6.54 -2.06
N MET A 60 -1.40 -5.52 -1.74
CA MET A 60 -0.07 -5.33 -2.32
C MET A 60 0.91 -6.41 -1.86
N ALA A 61 0.98 -6.66 -0.56
CA ALA A 61 1.94 -7.61 0.03
C ALA A 61 1.76 -9.05 -0.46
N GLN A 62 0.51 -9.47 -0.76
CA GLN A 62 0.22 -10.78 -1.36
C GLN A 62 0.85 -11.00 -2.74
N HIS A 63 1.19 -9.92 -3.42
CA HIS A 63 1.74 -9.94 -4.78
C HIS A 63 3.18 -9.44 -4.84
N LEU A 64 3.84 -9.23 -3.70
CA LEU A 64 5.28 -8.90 -3.61
C LEU A 64 6.11 -10.17 -3.41
N HIS A 65 7.24 -10.24 -4.11
CA HIS A 65 8.16 -11.37 -4.11
C HIS A 65 9.61 -10.92 -4.16
N CYS A 66 10.52 -11.81 -3.77
CA CYS A 66 11.97 -11.56 -3.82
C CYS A 66 12.47 -11.41 -5.26
N GLN A 67 13.36 -10.45 -5.51
CA GLN A 67 14.01 -10.27 -6.81
C GLN A 67 15.18 -11.26 -7.02
N PRO A 68 15.46 -11.73 -8.26
CA PRO A 68 14.71 -11.58 -9.50
C PRO A 68 13.93 -12.86 -9.88
N ASP A 69 12.62 -12.92 -9.59
CA ASP A 69 11.62 -13.88 -10.10
C ASP A 69 11.97 -15.41 -10.00
N PRO A 70 11.02 -16.31 -10.24
CA PRO A 70 10.42 -17.18 -9.25
C PRO A 70 11.18 -18.50 -9.17
N LYS A 71 12.34 -18.54 -8.52
CA LYS A 71 12.75 -19.83 -7.97
C LYS A 71 11.84 -20.11 -6.78
N LEU A 72 10.84 -20.96 -6.99
CA LEU A 72 10.06 -21.59 -5.94
C LEU A 72 11.01 -22.02 -4.81
N GLY A 73 10.81 -21.46 -3.62
CA GLY A 73 11.63 -21.75 -2.44
C GLY A 73 12.85 -20.85 -2.24
N LEU A 74 12.99 -19.72 -2.94
CA LEU A 74 13.90 -18.66 -2.51
C LEU A 74 13.32 -17.92 -1.31
N ASP A 75 13.98 -18.11 -0.18
CA ASP A 75 13.85 -17.26 0.99
C ASP A 75 14.50 -15.90 0.66
N CYS A 76 13.81 -14.78 0.92
CA CYS A 76 14.41 -13.44 0.80
C CYS A 76 15.61 -13.26 1.76
N ASN A 77 15.84 -14.20 2.68
CA ASN A 77 17.04 -14.28 3.50
C ASN A 77 18.17 -15.10 2.91
N ASP A 78 18.01 -15.63 1.69
CA ASP A 78 19.05 -16.46 1.10
C ASP A 78 20.34 -15.64 0.95
N PRO A 79 21.41 -15.96 1.69
CA PRO A 79 22.65 -15.19 1.68
C PRO A 79 23.31 -15.17 0.29
N ARG A 80 22.91 -16.07 -0.61
CA ARG A 80 23.37 -16.10 -2.01
C ARG A 80 22.81 -14.96 -2.86
N LEU A 81 21.73 -14.31 -2.43
CA LEU A 81 21.07 -13.25 -3.18
C LEU A 81 21.70 -11.86 -2.95
N GLY A 82 22.70 -11.75 -2.06
CA GLY A 82 23.43 -10.52 -1.77
C GLY A 82 22.59 -9.51 -0.98
N ILE A 83 21.41 -9.15 -1.48
CA ILE A 83 20.35 -8.38 -0.80
C ILE A 83 19.02 -8.80 -1.43
N ALA A 84 18.39 -9.86 -0.94
CA ALA A 84 17.05 -10.21 -1.42
C ALA A 84 15.99 -9.40 -0.68
N LEU A 85 15.25 -8.64 -1.48
CA LEU A 85 14.20 -7.74 -1.02
C LEU A 85 12.93 -8.05 -1.80
N ASP A 86 11.79 -7.99 -1.12
CA ASP A 86 10.45 -8.16 -1.67
C ASP A 86 9.97 -6.93 -2.47
N ALA A 87 10.71 -6.59 -3.52
CA ALA A 87 10.48 -5.41 -4.36
C ALA A 87 9.89 -5.73 -5.74
N TRP A 88 9.80 -7.00 -6.11
CA TRP A 88 9.20 -7.46 -7.36
C TRP A 88 7.72 -7.79 -7.14
N TYR A 89 6.85 -7.45 -8.09
CA TYR A 89 5.44 -7.79 -8.02
C TYR A 89 4.91 -8.50 -9.28
N ASP A 90 3.97 -9.41 -9.07
CA ASP A 90 3.36 -10.21 -10.16
C ASP A 90 2.16 -9.51 -10.81
N ALA A 91 1.49 -10.21 -11.74
CA ALA A 91 0.35 -9.69 -12.49
C ALA A 91 -0.91 -9.42 -11.64
N GLY A 92 -0.99 -9.96 -10.42
CA GLY A 92 -2.09 -9.72 -9.48
C GLY A 92 -1.91 -8.46 -8.62
N PHE A 93 -0.76 -7.79 -8.70
CA PHE A 93 -0.53 -6.54 -7.98
C PHE A 93 -1.61 -5.48 -8.32
N PRO A 94 -2.09 -4.69 -7.34
CA PRO A 94 -3.21 -3.77 -7.55
C PRO A 94 -3.00 -2.80 -8.71
N GLN A 95 -3.79 -2.95 -9.78
CA GLN A 95 -3.69 -2.09 -10.96
C GLN A 95 -4.02 -0.63 -10.64
N GLU A 96 -4.89 -0.39 -9.65
CA GLU A 96 -5.18 0.98 -9.19
C GLU A 96 -3.93 1.70 -8.65
N VAL A 97 -2.98 0.98 -8.03
CA VAL A 97 -1.73 1.55 -7.51
C VAL A 97 -0.80 1.94 -8.65
N ILE A 98 -0.65 1.06 -9.65
CA ILE A 98 0.19 1.29 -10.84
C ILE A 98 -0.35 2.50 -11.63
N GLN A 99 -1.66 2.56 -11.84
CA GLN A 99 -2.31 3.66 -12.55
C GLN A 99 -2.17 4.98 -11.78
N TRP A 100 -2.35 4.96 -10.46
CA TRP A 100 -2.14 6.14 -9.63
C TRP A 100 -0.71 6.67 -9.73
N ALA A 101 0.29 5.77 -9.65
CA ALA A 101 1.69 6.12 -9.77
C ALA A 101 2.04 6.73 -11.13
N ALA A 102 1.51 6.16 -12.22
CA ALA A 102 1.73 6.67 -13.58
C ALA A 102 1.24 8.12 -13.78
N VAL A 103 0.21 8.53 -13.03
CA VAL A 103 -0.34 9.90 -13.08
C VAL A 103 0.43 10.85 -12.15
N HIS A 104 0.76 10.42 -10.94
CA HIS A 104 1.28 11.31 -9.90
C HIS A 104 2.81 11.35 -9.82
N CYS A 105 3.49 10.33 -10.36
CA CYS A 105 4.96 10.19 -10.32
C CYS A 105 5.47 9.56 -11.63
N PRO A 106 5.27 10.20 -12.80
CA PRO A 106 5.68 9.62 -14.07
C PRO A 106 7.20 9.44 -14.12
N GLY A 107 7.66 8.20 -14.33
CA GLY A 107 9.08 7.84 -14.39
C GLY A 107 9.77 7.66 -13.04
N CYS A 108 9.01 7.62 -11.93
CA CYS A 108 9.59 7.38 -10.62
C CYS A 108 9.96 5.91 -10.42
N ALA A 109 11.26 5.62 -10.49
CA ALA A 109 11.80 4.27 -10.38
C ALA A 109 11.36 3.51 -9.12
N ALA A 110 11.10 4.22 -8.01
CA ALA A 110 10.68 3.60 -6.75
C ALA A 110 9.32 2.87 -6.83
N TRP A 111 8.51 3.12 -7.87
CA TRP A 111 7.23 2.46 -8.11
C TRP A 111 7.33 1.32 -9.13
N GLU A 112 8.49 1.11 -9.74
CA GLU A 112 8.67 0.14 -10.82
C GLU A 112 8.78 -1.30 -10.29
N ASN A 113 8.37 -2.25 -11.13
CA ASN A 113 8.47 -3.67 -10.81
C ASN A 113 9.94 -4.10 -10.64
N GLY A 114 10.25 -4.72 -9.50
CA GLY A 114 11.60 -5.11 -9.12
C GLY A 114 12.37 -3.99 -8.43
N ASN A 115 11.74 -2.85 -8.18
CA ASN A 115 12.32 -1.73 -7.44
C ASN A 115 11.29 -1.05 -6.52
N PHE A 116 10.18 -1.73 -6.20
CA PHE A 116 9.08 -1.18 -5.40
C PHE A 116 9.51 -0.93 -3.95
N GLN A 117 9.56 0.33 -3.52
CA GLN A 117 10.17 0.74 -2.23
C GLN A 117 9.17 0.81 -1.06
N CYS A 118 9.69 0.67 0.17
CA CYS A 118 8.89 0.79 1.41
C CYS A 118 8.09 2.10 1.52
N VAL A 119 8.69 3.23 1.13
CA VAL A 119 8.03 4.54 1.16
C VAL A 119 6.84 4.58 0.22
N VAL A 120 6.99 4.08 -1.01
CA VAL A 120 5.88 4.09 -1.98
C VAL A 120 4.81 3.06 -1.62
N PHE A 121 5.16 1.96 -0.96
CA PHE A 121 4.20 1.00 -0.40
C PHE A 121 3.28 1.68 0.62
N VAL A 122 3.84 2.49 1.52
CA VAL A 122 3.04 3.24 2.51
C VAL A 122 2.15 4.28 1.82
N ILE A 123 2.68 5.05 0.86
CA ILE A 123 1.86 6.02 0.08
C ILE A 123 0.72 5.30 -0.65
N ALA A 124 1.03 4.20 -1.33
CA ALA A 124 0.08 3.37 -2.07
C ALA A 124 -1.05 2.83 -1.18
N SER A 125 -0.73 2.47 0.07
CA SER A 125 -1.72 1.94 1.02
C SER A 125 -2.81 2.96 1.36
N TYR A 126 -2.55 4.25 1.18
CA TYR A 126 -3.44 5.34 1.54
C TYR A 126 -4.23 5.95 0.37
N ILE A 127 -4.02 5.52 -0.88
CA ILE A 127 -4.57 6.19 -2.08
C ILE A 127 -6.11 6.29 -2.11
N ASN A 128 -6.81 5.31 -1.53
CA ASN A 128 -8.28 5.27 -1.52
C ASN A 128 -8.90 5.83 -0.24
N VAL A 129 -8.06 6.33 0.68
CA VAL A 129 -8.50 6.81 2.00
C VAL A 129 -8.16 8.29 2.13
N ARG A 130 -6.86 8.58 2.09
CA ARG A 130 -6.31 9.93 2.17
C ARG A 130 -4.92 9.90 1.56
N PRO A 131 -4.78 10.16 0.25
CA PRO A 131 -3.49 10.11 -0.42
C PRO A 131 -2.43 10.90 0.34
N LEU A 132 -1.33 10.24 0.65
CA LEU A 132 -0.16 10.89 1.26
C LEU A 132 0.58 11.68 0.18
N PRO A 133 1.29 12.77 0.55
CA PRO A 133 2.15 13.45 -0.40
C PRO A 133 3.23 12.51 -0.92
N ILE A 134 3.59 12.66 -2.19
CA ILE A 134 4.82 12.05 -2.73
C ILE A 134 5.99 12.82 -2.15
N VAL A 135 6.93 12.07 -1.58
CA VAL A 135 8.10 12.57 -0.87
C VAL A 135 9.35 11.97 -1.50
N ASN A 136 10.44 12.73 -1.54
CA ASN A 136 11.74 12.29 -2.05
C ASN A 136 12.67 11.80 -0.92
N GLU A 137 12.15 11.86 0.31
CA GLU A 137 12.83 11.52 1.54
C GLU A 137 12.94 10.00 1.72
N ASN A 138 14.03 9.59 2.38
CA ASN A 138 14.23 8.22 2.82
C ASN A 138 13.32 7.89 4.01
N ALA A 139 13.15 6.60 4.27
CA ALA A 139 12.29 6.13 5.35
C ALA A 139 12.73 6.57 6.75
N ASN A 140 14.03 6.75 7.00
CA ASN A 140 14.53 7.31 8.27
C ASN A 140 14.17 8.79 8.49
N GLN A 141 13.70 9.49 7.46
CA GLN A 141 13.24 10.88 7.55
C GLN A 141 11.72 10.98 7.75
N PHE A 142 10.97 9.89 7.56
CA PHE A 142 9.49 9.89 7.61
C PHE A 142 8.95 10.39 8.94
N TRP A 143 9.56 9.97 10.06
CA TRP A 143 9.15 10.44 11.39
C TRP A 143 9.24 11.96 11.49
N ASN A 144 10.39 12.55 11.17
CA ASN A 144 10.58 14.00 11.26
C ASN A 144 9.72 14.78 10.24
N LEU A 145 9.37 14.14 9.12
CA LEU A 145 8.55 14.76 8.10
C LEU A 145 7.11 14.93 8.56
N PHE A 146 6.56 13.94 9.25
CA PHE A 146 5.12 13.85 9.55
C PHE A 146 4.77 13.92 11.04
N ALA A 147 5.62 13.40 11.93
CA ALA A 147 5.43 13.58 13.36
C ALA A 147 5.50 15.08 13.71
N HIS A 148 4.73 15.46 14.72
CA HIS A 148 4.56 16.81 15.22
C HIS A 148 3.98 17.80 14.19
N ARG A 149 3.48 17.30 13.05
CA ARG A 149 2.82 18.15 12.04
C ARG A 149 1.32 18.23 12.28
N PRO A 150 0.70 19.40 12.04
CA PRO A 150 -0.75 19.51 12.01
C PRO A 150 -1.36 18.50 11.04
N GLY A 151 -2.44 17.85 11.48
CA GLY A 151 -3.12 16.83 10.68
C GLY A 151 -2.53 15.43 10.80
N TRP A 152 -1.59 15.19 11.72
CA TRP A 152 -1.04 13.88 12.05
C TRP A 152 -1.28 13.52 13.52
N ILE A 153 -1.52 12.24 13.76
CA ILE A 153 -1.63 11.63 15.09
C ILE A 153 -0.37 10.80 15.29
N GLU A 154 0.28 10.99 16.43
CA GLU A 154 1.39 10.16 16.90
C GLU A 154 0.93 9.23 18.01
N SER A 155 1.45 8.03 18.03
CA SER A 155 1.15 7.05 19.06
C SER A 155 2.35 6.15 19.33
N GLN A 156 2.44 5.69 20.58
CA GLN A 156 3.28 4.56 20.99
C GLN A 156 2.47 3.26 21.07
N GLN A 157 1.14 3.36 21.01
CA GLN A 157 0.24 2.21 20.92
C GLN A 157 -0.26 2.07 19.47
N PRO A 158 0.25 1.08 18.73
CA PRO A 158 -0.11 0.90 17.33
C PRO A 158 -1.59 0.50 17.16
N LEU A 159 -2.24 1.08 16.16
CA LEU A 159 -3.53 0.59 15.64
C LEU A 159 -3.35 0.08 14.20
N PRO A 160 -4.20 -0.87 13.75
CA PRO A 160 -4.25 -1.25 12.34
C PRO A 160 -4.40 -0.02 11.42
N GLY A 161 -3.60 0.01 10.36
CA GLY A 161 -3.51 1.10 9.39
C GLY A 161 -2.49 2.19 9.73
N ASP A 162 -1.95 2.22 10.95
CA ASP A 162 -0.89 3.17 11.30
C ASP A 162 0.37 2.92 10.46
N ILE A 163 1.06 4.00 10.10
CA ILE A 163 2.39 3.96 9.53
C ILE A 163 3.37 3.72 10.68
N MET A 164 4.10 2.63 10.61
CA MET A 164 5.17 2.28 11.52
C MET A 164 6.49 2.79 10.96
N THR A 165 7.18 3.65 11.71
CA THR A 165 8.41 4.32 11.25
C THR A 165 9.63 3.74 11.94
N TRP A 166 10.72 3.59 11.17
CA TRP A 166 11.94 2.95 11.63
C TRP A 166 13.16 3.81 11.32
N ALA A 167 14.00 3.98 12.35
CA ALA A 167 15.36 4.48 12.21
C ALA A 167 16.34 3.30 12.09
N GLY A 168 17.60 3.63 11.76
CA GLY A 168 18.65 2.65 11.55
C GLY A 168 18.80 2.23 10.09
N GLY A 169 19.68 1.26 9.83
CA GLY A 169 20.12 0.92 8.48
C GLY A 169 20.67 2.12 7.68
N PRO A 170 20.95 1.96 6.37
CA PRO A 170 21.39 3.06 5.52
C PRO A 170 20.27 4.07 5.20
N PHE A 171 19.00 3.63 5.17
CA PHE A 171 17.86 4.44 4.70
C PHE A 171 16.65 4.44 5.64
N GLY A 172 16.70 3.75 6.78
CA GLY A 172 15.52 3.48 7.61
C GLY A 172 14.53 2.52 6.95
N HIS A 173 13.34 2.43 7.54
CA HIS A 173 12.23 1.66 6.98
C HIS A 173 10.87 2.24 7.38
N VAL A 174 9.83 1.97 6.59
CA VAL A 174 8.44 2.31 6.92
C VAL A 174 7.52 1.18 6.49
N SER A 175 6.52 0.88 7.31
CA SER A 175 5.57 -0.20 7.08
C SER A 175 4.17 0.17 7.53
N ILE A 176 3.18 -0.66 7.19
CA ILE A 176 1.78 -0.49 7.63
C ILE A 176 1.46 -1.53 8.69
N VAL A 177 0.99 -1.08 9.85
CA VAL A 177 0.51 -1.98 10.91
C VAL A 177 -0.74 -2.71 10.43
N LEU A 178 -0.72 -4.04 10.48
CA LEU A 178 -1.89 -4.88 10.19
C LEU A 178 -2.64 -5.24 11.48
N ALA A 179 -1.90 -5.61 12.52
CA ALA A 179 -2.44 -5.99 13.81
C ALA A 179 -1.38 -5.78 14.89
N ALA A 180 -1.81 -5.52 16.13
CA ALA A 180 -0.92 -5.47 17.28
C ALA A 180 -1.67 -5.87 18.55
N ASP A 181 -0.99 -6.62 19.41
CA ASP A 181 -1.44 -6.95 20.76
C ASP A 181 -0.32 -6.66 21.77
N ALA A 182 -0.43 -7.18 22.99
CA ALA A 182 0.57 -6.94 24.03
C ALA A 182 1.89 -7.70 23.80
N GLN A 183 1.89 -8.73 22.95
CA GLN A 183 3.03 -9.64 22.75
C GLN A 183 3.66 -9.50 21.36
N SER A 184 2.93 -8.95 20.40
CA SER A 184 3.31 -8.97 19.00
C SER A 184 2.78 -7.79 18.21
N ILE A 185 3.45 -7.53 17.09
CA ILE A 185 2.99 -6.61 16.06
C ILE A 185 3.18 -7.27 14.70
N THR A 186 2.15 -7.23 13.87
CA THR A 186 2.16 -7.70 12.50
C THR A 186 2.03 -6.50 11.57
N PHE A 187 2.89 -6.41 10.56
CA PHE A 187 2.93 -5.32 9.61
C PHE A 187 3.16 -5.84 8.19
N ALA A 188 2.74 -5.03 7.21
CA ALA A 188 3.02 -5.24 5.79
C ALA A 188 3.98 -4.16 5.27
N GLN A 189 4.80 -4.54 4.30
CA GLN A 189 5.90 -3.72 3.80
C GLN A 189 6.30 -4.12 2.37
N ALA A 190 7.29 -3.40 1.84
CA ALA A 190 8.00 -3.72 0.61
C ALA A 190 9.48 -3.35 0.74
N ASN A 191 10.30 -3.94 -0.12
CA ASN A 191 11.76 -3.79 -0.12
C ASN A 191 12.44 -4.11 1.22
N ALA A 192 12.00 -5.20 1.85
CA ALA A 192 12.48 -5.77 3.10
C ALA A 192 12.59 -7.31 3.01
N GLN A 193 12.77 -7.95 4.16
CA GLN A 193 12.90 -9.40 4.29
C GLN A 193 11.69 -10.18 3.81
N MET A 194 10.46 -9.69 4.03
CA MET A 194 9.24 -10.38 3.64
C MET A 194 8.02 -9.44 3.65
N PRO A 195 7.01 -9.64 2.77
CA PRO A 195 5.94 -8.66 2.58
C PRO A 195 5.03 -8.47 3.80
N ILE A 196 4.90 -9.51 4.62
CA ILE A 196 4.16 -9.48 5.87
C ILE A 196 5.02 -10.15 6.93
N GLN A 197 5.22 -9.48 8.06
CA GLN A 197 6.02 -9.99 9.14
C GLN A 197 5.38 -9.72 10.49
N THR A 198 5.62 -10.63 11.44
CA THR A 198 5.26 -10.46 12.84
C THR A 198 6.54 -10.39 13.67
N LEU A 199 6.65 -9.37 14.51
CA LEU A 199 7.74 -9.22 15.47
C LEU A 199 7.20 -9.25 16.90
N PRO A 200 7.99 -9.77 17.86
CA PRO A 200 7.61 -9.71 19.26
C PRO A 200 7.64 -8.27 19.78
N ARG A 201 6.84 -8.00 20.81
CA ARG A 201 6.88 -6.76 21.59
C ARG A 201 7.46 -7.03 22.98
N ASN A 202 8.24 -6.09 23.47
CA ASN A 202 8.72 -6.08 24.84
C ASN A 202 7.58 -5.70 25.79
N ARG A 203 7.77 -5.94 27.09
CA ARG A 203 6.76 -5.62 28.13
C ARG A 203 6.45 -4.12 28.24
N ASP A 204 7.38 -3.26 27.83
CA ASP A 204 7.19 -1.81 27.77
C ASP A 204 6.44 -1.34 26.51
N GLY A 205 6.04 -2.28 25.64
CA GLY A 205 5.32 -2.00 24.40
C GLY A 205 6.22 -1.70 23.19
N SER A 206 7.55 -1.57 23.38
CA SER A 206 8.49 -1.41 22.27
C SER A 206 8.55 -2.68 21.41
N VAL A 207 8.85 -2.51 20.12
CA VAL A 207 8.99 -3.65 19.21
C VAL A 207 10.40 -4.23 19.36
N ASN A 208 10.49 -5.54 19.54
CA ASN A 208 11.76 -6.23 19.63
C ASN A 208 12.30 -6.50 18.22
N THR A 209 13.38 -5.82 17.87
CA THR A 209 14.02 -5.86 16.56
C THR A 209 15.25 -6.77 16.53
N HIS A 210 15.57 -7.46 17.63
CA HIS A 210 16.75 -8.32 17.77
C HIS A 210 16.50 -9.74 17.21
N ASN A 211 16.29 -9.85 15.90
CA ASN A 211 15.98 -11.10 15.21
C ASN A 211 16.86 -11.40 13.98
N GLY A 212 18.01 -10.73 13.87
CA GLY A 212 18.94 -10.84 12.75
C GLY A 212 18.72 -9.75 11.72
N TYR A 213 17.63 -9.83 10.94
CA TYR A 213 17.38 -8.86 9.86
C TYR A 213 17.14 -7.44 10.41
N TRP A 214 16.37 -7.32 11.49
CA TRP A 214 16.02 -6.02 12.07
C TRP A 214 17.01 -5.50 13.11
N ASP A 215 18.14 -6.19 13.35
CA ASP A 215 19.09 -5.83 14.40
C ASP A 215 19.67 -4.41 14.24
N ALA A 216 19.74 -3.93 12.99
CA ALA A 216 20.23 -2.60 12.65
C ALA A 216 19.15 -1.51 12.69
N PHE A 217 17.92 -1.85 13.10
CA PHE A 217 16.75 -0.96 13.06
C PHE A 217 16.12 -0.76 14.43
N THR A 218 15.44 0.37 14.59
CA THR A 218 14.66 0.70 15.78
C THR A 218 13.38 1.41 15.38
N VAL A 219 12.26 1.00 15.94
CA VAL A 219 10.97 1.66 15.72
C VAL A 219 10.95 3.01 16.44
N GLN A 220 10.70 4.09 15.70
CA GLN A 220 10.61 5.44 16.26
C GLN A 220 9.21 5.70 16.85
N GLY A 221 8.18 5.16 16.20
CA GLY A 221 6.80 5.20 16.65
C GLY A 221 5.82 4.98 15.51
N PHE A 222 4.55 5.25 15.80
CA PHE A 222 3.43 5.08 14.89
C PHE A 222 2.78 6.41 14.58
N ILE A 223 2.51 6.65 13.30
CA ILE A 223 1.86 7.87 12.83
C ILE A 223 0.68 7.54 11.91
N ARG A 224 -0.34 8.39 11.91
CA ARG A 224 -1.42 8.35 10.92
C ARG A 224 -1.96 9.76 10.66
N PRO A 225 -2.48 10.05 9.46
CA PRO A 225 -3.20 11.30 9.25
C PRO A 225 -4.49 11.34 10.11
N VAL A 226 -4.89 12.52 10.56
CA VAL A 226 -6.23 12.72 11.13
C VAL A 226 -7.29 12.40 10.07
N SER A 227 -8.39 11.76 10.44
CA SER A 227 -9.54 11.53 9.54
C SER A 227 -10.26 12.83 9.23
#